data_AF-A0A2L2ZC87-F1
#
_entry.id   AF-A0A2L2ZC87-F1
#
_cell.length_a   1.000
_cell.length_b   1.000
_cell.length_c   1.000
_cell.angle_alpha   90.00
_cell.angle_beta   90.00
_cell.angle_gamma   90.00
#
_symmetry.space_group_name_H-M   'P 1'
#
loop_
_entity.id
_entity.type
_entity.pdbx_description
1 polymer ?
#
loop_
_entity_poly.entity_id
_entity_poly.type
_entity_poly.pdbx_seq_one_letter_code
_entity_poly.pdbx_strand_id
1 'polypeptide(L)' 'SFFVEWIPNIVNIAVCDIPPRGLKMSASFVGNSTAIHEIFKRISEQLTAMFRRKAF' A
#
# COMPACT_ATOMS: atom_id res chain seq x y z
N SER A 1 -15.24 -9.07 5.42
CA SER A 1 -14.58 -9.55 4.19
C SER A 1 -13.42 -8.63 3.87
N PHE A 2 -12.22 -9.16 3.56
CA PHE A 2 -11.02 -8.36 3.22
C PHE A 2 -10.94 -8.01 1.73
N PHE A 3 -11.71 -8.71 0.90
CA PHE A 3 -11.74 -8.57 -0.55
C PHE A 3 -13.11 -8.05 -0.99
N VAL A 4 -13.14 -7.22 -2.01
CA VAL A 4 -14.39 -6.71 -2.57
C VAL A 4 -15.09 -7.80 -3.37
N GLU A 5 -16.37 -8.03 -3.10
CA GLU A 5 -17.13 -9.16 -3.68
C GLU A 5 -17.58 -8.89 -5.12
N TRP A 6 -17.67 -7.62 -5.52
CA TRP A 6 -18.19 -7.21 -6.82
C TRP A 6 -17.14 -7.23 -7.94
N ILE A 7 -15.86 -7.45 -7.62
CA ILE A 7 -14.81 -7.70 -8.62
C ILE A 7 -14.32 -9.15 -8.49
N PRO A 8 -14.55 -10.01 -9.51
CA PRO A 8 -14.00 -11.36 -9.51
C PRO A 8 -12.49 -11.34 -9.82
N ASN A 9 -11.75 -12.34 -9.32
CA ASN A 9 -10.33 -12.58 -9.63
C ASN A 9 -9.39 -11.36 -9.40
N ILE A 10 -9.58 -10.62 -8.31
CA ILE A 10 -8.76 -9.42 -7.99
C ILE A 10 -7.32 -9.71 -7.57
N VAL A 11 -6.99 -10.97 -7.27
CA VAL A 11 -5.63 -11.37 -6.89
C VAL A 11 -5.00 -12.14 -8.03
N ASN A 12 -3.89 -11.63 -8.53
CA ASN A 12 -3.06 -12.29 -9.53
C ASN A 12 -1.71 -12.64 -8.91
N ILE A 13 -1.16 -13.79 -9.31
CA ILE A 13 0.12 -14.29 -8.81
C ILE A 13 1.02 -14.58 -10.01
N ALA A 14 2.27 -14.12 -9.94
CA ALA A 14 3.31 -14.41 -10.91
C ALA A 14 4.51 -15.03 -10.19
N VAL A 15 5.14 -16.02 -10.84
CA VAL A 15 6.33 -16.71 -10.33
C VAL A 15 7.50 -16.42 -11.25
N CYS A 16 8.67 -16.11 -10.67
CA CYS A 16 9.91 -15.88 -11.38
C CYS A 16 10.94 -16.94 -10.97
N ASP A 17 11.55 -17.61 -11.95
CA ASP A 17 12.53 -18.68 -11.71
C ASP A 17 13.89 -18.14 -11.24
N ILE A 18 14.22 -16.91 -11.60
CA ILE A 18 15.49 -16.26 -11.23
C ILE A 18 15.28 -15.44 -9.95
N PRO A 19 15.88 -15.82 -8.81
CA PRO A 19 15.76 -15.06 -7.57
C PRO A 19 16.65 -13.80 -7.56
N PRO A 20 16.36 -12.82 -6.71
CA PRO A 20 17.22 -11.66 -6.53
C PRO A 20 18.58 -12.03 -5.91
N ARG A 21 19.61 -11.21 -6.18
CA ARG A 21 20.98 -11.47 -5.71
C ARG A 21 21.04 -11.60 -4.19
N GLY A 22 21.70 -12.64 -3.71
CA GLY A 22 21.92 -12.88 -2.27
C GLY A 22 20.77 -13.57 -1.54
N LEU A 23 19.66 -13.89 -2.22
CA LEU A 23 18.53 -14.60 -1.64
C LEU A 23 18.20 -15.87 -2.45
N LYS A 24 17.73 -16.92 -1.76
CA LYS A 24 17.25 -18.16 -2.41
C LYS A 24 15.79 -18.07 -2.87
N MET A 25 15.01 -17.16 -2.26
CA MET A 25 13.60 -16.95 -2.54
C MET A 25 13.20 -15.54 -2.10
N SER A 26 12.25 -14.92 -2.80
CA SER A 26 11.66 -13.64 -2.40
C SER A 26 10.22 -13.55 -2.92
N ALA A 27 9.37 -12.81 -2.22
CA ALA A 27 8.04 -12.43 -2.70
C ALA A 27 7.88 -10.91 -2.63
N SER A 28 7.14 -10.35 -3.58
CA SER A 28 6.76 -8.93 -3.59
C SER A 28 5.26 -8.83 -3.78
N PHE A 29 4.60 -8.05 -2.93
CA PHE A 29 3.16 -7.85 -2.95
C PHE A 29 2.84 -6.42 -3.37
N VAL A 30 1.99 -6.28 -4.38
CA VAL A 30 1.45 -4.99 -4.81
C VAL A 30 -0.06 -5.05 -4.60
N GLY A 31 -0.54 -4.34 -3.57
CA GLY A 31 -1.94 -4.31 -3.20
C GLY A 31 -2.54 -2.91 -3.34
N ASN A 32 -3.69 -2.82 -4.00
CA ASN A 32 -4.52 -1.62 -3.98
C ASN A 32 -5.61 -1.80 -2.92
N SER A 33 -5.35 -1.29 -1.70
CA SER A 33 -6.27 -1.39 -0.57
C SER A 33 -6.80 -0.02 -0.18
N THR A 34 -8.08 0.04 0.21
CA THR A 34 -8.68 1.26 0.77
C THR A 34 -7.96 1.72 2.04
N ALA A 35 -7.27 0.83 2.76
CA ALA A 35 -6.44 1.17 3.92
C ALA A 35 -5.36 2.23 3.63
N ILE A 36 -5.01 2.48 2.36
CA ILE A 36 -4.12 3.59 1.98
C ILE A 36 -4.61 4.95 2.49
N HIS A 37 -5.91 5.12 2.72
CA HIS A 37 -6.48 6.36 3.27
C HIS A 37 -5.92 6.71 4.65
N GLU A 38 -5.44 5.73 5.43
CA GLU A 38 -4.90 5.98 6.77
C GLU A 38 -3.57 6.75 6.70
N ILE A 39 -2.73 6.43 5.72
CA ILE A 39 -1.48 7.16 5.46
C ILE A 39 -1.80 8.60 5.06
N PHE A 40 -2.76 8.80 4.15
CA PHE A 40 -3.21 10.13 3.76
C PHE A 40 -3.82 10.91 4.92
N LYS A 41 -4.59 10.25 5.78
CA LYS A 41 -5.14 10.86 7.00
C LYS A 41 -4.04 11.38 7.92
N ARG A 42 -2.99 10.57 8.17
CA ARG A 42 -1.82 11.00 8.97
C ARG A 42 -1.14 12.23 8.40
N ILE A 43 -0.93 12.27 7.07
CA ILE A 43 -0.34 13.42 6.39
C ILE A 43 -1.26 14.65 6.52
N SER A 44 -2.56 14.47 6.30
CA SER A 44 -3.56 15.55 6.40
C SER A 44 -3.63 16.14 7.81
N GLU A 45 -3.57 15.31 8.85
CA GLU A 45 -3.56 15.75 10.25
C GLU A 45 -2.32 16.60 10.58
N GLN A 46 -1.14 16.16 10.15
CA GLN A 46 0.10 16.90 10.33
C GLN A 46 0.08 18.22 9.56
N LEU A 47 -0.32 18.19 8.29
CA LEU A 47 -0.46 19.39 7.46
C LEU A 47 -1.45 20.38 8.08
N THR A 48 -2.60 19.89 8.56
CA THR A 48 -3.61 20.72 9.23
C THR A 48 -3.05 21.38 10.49
N ALA A 49 -2.28 20.65 11.30
CA ALA A 49 -1.66 21.19 12.50
C ALA A 49 -0.65 22.31 12.18
N MET A 50 0.16 22.13 11.13
CA MET A 50 1.12 23.14 10.67
C MET A 50 0.43 24.35 10.06
N PHE A 51 -0.54 24.11 9.18
CA PHE A 51 -1.30 25.15 8.49
C PHE A 51 -2.07 26.05 9.46
N ARG A 52 -2.72 25.46 10.49
CA ARG A 52 -3.39 26.22 11.56
C ARG A 52 -2.45 27.18 12.30
N ARG A 53 -1.18 26.81 12.43
CA ARG A 53 -0.15 27.63 13.08
C ARG A 53 0.56 28.57 12.11
N LYS A 54 0.24 28.51 10.81
CA LYS A 54 1.01 29.18 9.74
C LYS A 54 2.51 28.92 9.88
N ALA A 55 2.85 27.70 10.28
CA ALA A 55 4.22 27.28 10.46
C ALA A 55 4.70 26.71 9.12
N PHE A 56 5.78 27.32 8.59
CA PHE A 56 6.19 27.41 7.18
C PHE A 56 5.45 28.49 6.40
#